data_AF-A0A015K509-F1
#
_entry.id   AF-A0A015K509-F1
#
_cell.length_a   1.000
_cell.length_b   1.000
_cell.length_c   1.000
_cell.angle_alpha   90.00
_cell.angle_beta   90.00
_cell.angle_gamma   90.00
#
_symmetry.space_group_name_H-M   'P 1'
#
loop_
_entity.id
_entity.type
_entity.pdbx_description
1 polymer ?
#
loop_
_entity_poly.entity_id
_entity_poly.type
_entity_poly.pdbx_seq_one_letter_code
_entity_poly.pdbx_strand_id
1 'polypeptide(L)' 'MANFPEKIFKSLDFISLPEKSLIQLIKRDDLQMKEVEVWEYILKWVLHQIQHFFLILIFGR' A
#
# COMPACT_ATOMS: atom_id res chain seq x y z
N MET A 1 7.20 -16.22 -6.42
CA MET A 1 8.44 -15.58 -5.94
C MET A 1 8.47 -14.13 -6.40
N ALA A 2 8.11 -13.17 -5.54
CA ALA A 2 8.39 -11.76 -5.82
C ALA A 2 9.84 -11.51 -5.39
N ASN A 3 10.77 -11.54 -6.36
CA ASN A 3 12.21 -11.46 -6.11
C ASN A 3 12.68 -10.05 -5.68
N PHE A 4 11.81 -9.05 -5.64
CA PHE A 4 12.14 -7.66 -5.26
C PHE A 4 10.91 -6.96 -4.64
N PRO A 5 10.72 -7.01 -3.31
CA PRO A 5 9.60 -6.36 -2.64
C PRO A 5 9.59 -4.84 -2.85
N GLU A 6 10.75 -4.19 -3.04
CA GLU A 6 10.82 -2.75 -3.34
C GLU A 6 10.18 -2.35 -4.69
N LYS A 7 10.12 -3.27 -5.66
CA LYS A 7 9.42 -2.99 -6.93
C LYS A 7 7.90 -2.95 -6.76
N ILE A 8 7.37 -3.67 -5.76
CA ILE A 8 5.94 -3.68 -5.46
C ILE A 8 5.55 -2.31 -4.92
N PHE A 9 6.30 -1.74 -3.97
CA PHE A 9 6.06 -0.39 -3.44
C PHE A 9 6.08 0.70 -4.53
N LYS A 10 6.92 0.51 -5.56
CA LYS A 10 7.02 1.44 -6.70
C LYS A 10 5.97 1.22 -7.79
N SER A 11 5.21 0.12 -7.75
CA SER A 11 4.15 -0.14 -8.73
C SER A 11 2.87 0.61 -8.37
N LEU A 12 2.11 1.01 -9.40
CA LEU A 12 0.75 1.53 -9.25
C LEU A 12 -0.18 0.49 -8.60
N ASP A 13 0.12 -0.81 -8.75
CA ASP A 13 -0.64 -1.91 -8.17
C ASP A 13 -0.60 -1.96 -6.64
N PHE A 14 0.38 -1.28 -6.02
CA PHE A 14 0.50 -1.19 -4.56
C PHE A 14 -0.73 -0.56 -3.93
N ILE A 15 -1.29 0.46 -4.58
CA ILE A 15 -2.41 1.25 -4.07
C ILE A 15 -3.69 0.39 -3.96
N SER A 16 -3.78 -0.64 -4.80
CA SER A 16 -4.89 -1.60 -4.84
C SER A 16 -4.64 -2.85 -3.98
N LEU A 17 -3.52 -2.91 -3.23
CA LEU A 17 -3.24 -4.06 -2.38
C LEU A 17 -4.24 -4.15 -1.23
N PRO A 18 -4.75 -5.36 -0.93
CA PRO A 18 -5.56 -5.58 0.26
C PRO A 18 -4.71 -5.45 1.52
N GLU A 19 -5.33 -4.97 2.59
CA GLU A 19 -4.68 -4.68 3.89
C GLU A 19 -3.82 -5.85 4.41
N LYS A 20 -4.32 -7.09 4.30
CA LYS A 20 -3.57 -8.29 4.73
C LYS A 20 -2.25 -8.46 3.99
N SER A 21 -2.25 -8.21 2.68
CA SER A 21 -1.03 -8.29 1.86
C SER A 21 -0.07 -7.16 2.18
N LEU A 22 -0.59 -5.95 2.43
CA LEU A 22 0.21 -4.81 2.87
C LEU A 22 0.90 -5.11 4.21
N ILE A 23 0.16 -5.61 5.21
CA ILE A 23 0.73 -5.99 6.52
C ILE A 23 1.84 -7.04 6.37
N GLN A 24 1.65 -8.04 5.50
CA GLN A 24 2.71 -9.03 5.23
C GLN A 24 3.93 -8.42 4.54
N LEU A 25 3.73 -7.43 3.67
CA LEU A 25 4.81 -6.72 2.99
C LEU A 25 5.65 -5.90 3.96
N ILE A 26 5.01 -5.13 4.85
CA ILE A 26 5.72 -4.25 5.81
C ILE A 26 6.44 -5.05 6.90
N LYS A 27 5.93 -6.25 7.23
CA LYS A 27 6.57 -7.16 8.21
C LYS A 27 7.87 -7.82 7.71
N ARG A 28 8.24 -7.65 6.44
CA ARG A 28 9.46 -8.23 5.89
C ARG A 28 10.67 -7.33 6.20
N ASP A 29 11.68 -7.90 6.85
CA ASP A 29 12.93 -7.19 7.16
C ASP A 29 13.90 -7.12 5.96
N ASP A 30 13.60 -7.79 4.84
CA ASP A 30 14.43 -7.80 3.62
C ASP A 30 14.11 -6.66 2.64
N LEU A 31 13.36 -5.66 3.11
CA LEU A 31 13.06 -4.45 2.37
C LEU A 31 14.32 -3.57 2.27
N GLN A 32 14.93 -3.53 1.09
CA GLN A 32 16.07 -2.65 0.78
C GLN A 32 15.64 -1.18 0.56
N MET A 33 14.87 -0.64 1.50
CA MET A 33 14.33 0.73 1.46
C MET A 33 14.29 1.34 2.86
N LYS A 34 14.36 2.67 2.94
CA LYS A 34 14.34 3.36 4.21
C LYS A 34 12.94 3.31 4.82
N GLU A 35 12.86 3.22 6.14
CA GLU A 35 11.57 3.23 6.86
C GLU A 35 10.71 4.45 6.51
N VAL A 36 11.33 5.63 6.37
CA VAL A 36 10.63 6.85 5.95
C VAL A 36 9.94 6.71 4.60
N GLU A 37 10.56 6.02 3.64
CA GLU A 37 9.98 5.77 2.32
C GLU A 37 8.79 4.81 2.44
N VAL A 38 8.89 3.77 3.28
CA VAL A 38 7.78 2.85 3.58
C VAL A 38 6.56 3.63 4.11
N TRP A 39 6.78 4.53 5.08
CA TRP A 39 5.72 5.34 5.68
C TRP A 39 5.04 6.29 4.67
N GLU A 40 5.81 6.89 3.75
CA GLU A 40 5.24 7.70 2.66
C GLU A 40 4.32 6.90 1.74
N TYR A 41 4.69 5.66 1.39
CA TYR A 41 3.85 4.78 0.59
C TYR A 41 2.57 4.35 1.34
N ILE A 42 2.68 4.04 2.63
CA ILE A 42 1.51 3.71 3.48
C ILE A 42 0.55 4.91 3.53
N LEU A 43 1.05 6.14 3.70
CA LEU A 43 0.20 7.34 3.70
C LEU A 43 -0.54 7.52 2.36
N LYS A 44 0.14 7.33 1.23
CA LYS A 44 -0.50 7.39 -0.11
C LYS A 44 -1.58 6.31 -0.27
N TRP A 45 -1.32 5.09 0.21
CA TRP A 45 -2.31 4.00 0.20
C TRP A 45 -3.54 4.36 1.04
N VAL A 46 -3.35 4.86 2.27
CA VAL A 46 -4.45 5.28 3.16
C VAL A 46 -5.29 6.38 2.51
N LEU A 47 -4.67 7.40 1.91
CA LEU A 47 -5.38 8.48 1.22
C LEU A 47 -6.23 7.96 0.05
N HIS A 48 -5.71 7.01 -0.73
CA HIS A 48 -6.46 6.41 -1.82
C HIS A 48 -7.64 5.57 -1.31
N GLN A 49 -7.44 4.79 -0.25
CA GLN A 49 -8.51 4.00 0.36
C GLN A 49 -9.58 4.90 0.99
N ILE A 50 -9.20 6.01 1.61
CA ILE A 50 -10.15 7.01 2.12
C ILE A 50 -10.93 7.64 0.96
N GLN A 51 -10.27 8.00 -0.14
CA GLN A 51 -10.97 8.53 -1.34
C GLN A 51 -11.96 7.50 -1.88
N HIS A 52 -11.56 6.23 -1.99
CA HIS A 52 -12.41 5.15 -2.45
C HIS A 52 -13.60 4.90 -1.49
N PHE A 53 -13.34 4.87 -0.19
CA PHE A 53 -14.38 4.71 0.84
C PHE A 53 -15.35 5.89 0.85
N PHE A 54 -14.86 7.12 0.67
CA PHE A 54 -15.69 8.31 0.57
C PHE A 54 -16.59 8.26 -0.67
N LEU A 55 -16.08 7.79 -1.81
CA LEU A 55 -16.88 7.55 -3.01
C LEU A 55 -17.94 6.47 -2.76
N ILE A 56 -17.63 5.39 -2.05
CA ILE A 56 -18.62 4.37 -1.65
C ILE A 56 -19.71 4.97 -0.77
N LEU A 57 -19.36 5.85 0.18
CA LEU A 57 -20.35 6.50 1.05
C LEU A 57 -21.27 7.47 0.29
N ILE A 58 -20.77 8.16 -0.73
CA ILE A 58 -21.55 9.11 -1.54
C ILE A 58 -22.37 8.42 -2.64
N PHE A 59 -21.87 7.34 -3.23
CA PHE A 59 -22.53 6.62 -4.34
C PHE A 59 -23.24 5.32 -3.91
N GLY A 60 -23.17 4.92 -2.62
CA GLY A 60 -23.55 3.58 -2.16
C GLY A 60 -24.20 3.51 -0.78
N ARG A 61 -25.29 4.28 -0.61
CA ARG A 61 -26.58 3.74 -0.15
C ARG A 61 -27.65 4.16 -1.14
#